data_AF-A0A9D5ZVV0-F1
#
_entry.id   AF-A0A9D5ZVV0-F1
#
_cell.length_a   1.000
_cell.length_b   1.000
_cell.length_c   1.000
_cell.angle_alpha   90.00
_cell.angle_beta   90.00
_cell.angle_gamma   90.00
#
_symmetry.space_group_name_H-M   'P 1'
#
loop_
_entity.id
_entity.type
_entity.pdbx_description
1 polymer ?
#
loop_
_entity_poly.entity_id
_entity_poly.type
_entity_poly.pdbx_seq_one_letter_code
_entity_poly.pdbx_strand_id
1 'polypeptide(L)' 'MDKLKAAALQAAKEIVVKFVETGRISPANFAENFAPIYNEVLRTISAGEPESAAGGETAKARKPKDV' A
#
# COMPACT_ATOMS: atom_id res chain seq x y z
N MET A 1 -14.86 17.47 -2.39
CA MET A 1 -13.86 16.41 -2.23
C MET A 1 -13.29 16.52 -0.82
N ASP A 2 -13.31 15.46 -0.01
CA ASP A 2 -12.60 15.47 1.27
C ASP A 2 -11.11 15.77 1.05
N LYS A 3 -10.58 16.78 1.74
CA LYS A 3 -9.17 17.20 1.59
C LYS A 3 -8.19 16.05 1.83
N LEU A 4 -8.49 15.17 2.79
CA LEU A 4 -7.67 13.98 3.09
C LEU A 4 -7.64 12.98 1.92
N LYS A 5 -8.79 12.68 1.32
CA LYS A 5 -8.86 11.78 0.16
C LYS A 5 -8.13 12.36 -1.05
N ALA A 6 -8.22 13.67 -1.27
CA ALA A 6 -7.46 14.35 -2.32
C ALA A 6 -5.95 14.28 -2.09
N ALA A 7 -5.49 14.50 -0.85
CA ALA A 7 -4.08 14.37 -0.49
C ALA A 7 -3.57 12.92 -0.65
N ALA A 8 -4.34 11.93 -0.22
CA ALA A 8 -4.01 10.51 -0.42
C ALA A 8 -3.89 10.16 -1.91
N LEU A 9 -4.84 10.64 -2.73
CA LEU A 9 -4.84 10.38 -4.16
C LEU A 9 -3.61 10.99 -4.85
N GLN A 10 -3.23 12.20 -4.45
CA GLN A 10 -2.05 12.87 -4.99
C GLN A 10 -0.77 12.12 -4.61
N ALA A 11 -0.58 11.79 -3.33
CA ALA A 11 0.59 11.06 -2.87
C ALA A 11 0.71 9.67 -3.55
N ALA A 12 -0.39 8.93 -3.66
CA ALA A 12 -0.41 7.64 -4.34
C ALA A 12 -0.01 7.76 -5.83
N LYS A 13 -0.49 8.80 -6.52
CA LYS A 13 -0.08 9.10 -7.91
C LYS A 13 1.43 9.32 -8.01
N GLU A 14 2.00 10.14 -7.13
CA GLU A 14 3.43 10.46 -7.16
C GLU A 14 4.30 9.22 -6.89
N ILE A 15 3.91 8.38 -5.93
CA ILE A 15 4.60 7.11 -5.62
C ILE A 15 4.60 6.18 -6.83
N VAL A 16 3.43 5.95 -7.45
CA VAL A 16 3.30 5.02 -8.57
C VAL A 16 4.05 5.54 -9.81
N VAL A 17 3.98 6.84 -10.10
CA VAL A 17 4.76 7.44 -11.18
C VAL A 17 6.25 7.25 -10.93
N LYS A 18 6.74 7.46 -9.70
CA LYS A 18 8.16 7.23 -9.36
C LYS A 18 8.58 5.77 -9.56
N PHE A 19 7.72 4.81 -9.21
CA PHE A 19 8.00 3.39 -9.45
C PHE A 19 8.04 3.03 -10.94
N VAL A 20 7.22 3.68 -11.77
CA VAL A 20 7.29 3.54 -13.23
C VAL A 20 8.58 4.15 -13.79
N GLU A 21 8.91 5.37 -13.38
CA GLU A 21 10.13 6.09 -13.82
C GLU A 21 11.41 5.32 -13.46
N THR A 22 11.42 4.63 -12.33
CA THR A 22 12.57 3.86 -11.84
C THR A 22 12.58 2.41 -12.32
N GLY A 23 11.58 2.00 -13.11
CA GLY A 23 11.46 0.63 -13.64
C GLY A 23 11.09 -0.43 -12.61
N ARG A 24 10.55 -0.04 -11.44
CA ARG A 24 10.08 -0.94 -10.38
C ARG A 24 8.69 -1.50 -10.67
N ILE A 25 7.86 -0.76 -11.42
CA ILE A 25 6.53 -1.16 -11.88
C ILE A 25 6.43 -0.83 -13.38
N SER A 26 5.83 -1.71 -14.17
CA SER A 26 5.49 -1.41 -15.57
C SER A 26 4.19 -0.60 -15.63
N PRO A 27 4.05 0.35 -16.59
CA PRO A 27 2.76 1.02 -16.84
C PRO A 27 1.59 0.05 -17.02
N ALA A 28 1.84 -1.16 -17.57
CA ALA A 28 0.81 -2.18 -17.78
C ALA A 28 0.20 -2.72 -16.48
N ASN A 29 0.97 -2.72 -15.38
CA ASN A 29 0.54 -3.22 -14.06
C ASN A 29 0.03 -2.09 -13.15
N PHE A 30 -0.23 -0.89 -13.69
CA PHE A 30 -0.66 0.26 -12.91
C PHE A 30 -1.90 -0.03 -12.04
N ALA A 31 -2.93 -0.64 -12.62
CA ALA A 31 -4.20 -0.88 -11.94
C ALA A 31 -4.06 -1.78 -10.70
N GLU A 32 -3.14 -2.76 -10.76
CA GLU A 32 -2.88 -3.70 -9.66
C GLU A 32 -2.12 -3.04 -8.50
N ASN A 33 -1.34 -2.00 -8.78
CA ASN A 33 -0.47 -1.35 -7.80
C ASN A 33 -1.06 -0.06 -7.22
N PHE A 34 -1.85 0.67 -8.00
CA PHE A 34 -2.35 1.98 -7.58
C PHE A 34 -3.34 1.90 -6.41
N ALA A 35 -4.32 1.00 -6.49
CA ALA A 35 -5.33 0.83 -5.45
C ALA A 35 -4.74 0.44 -4.06
N PRO A 36 -3.84 -0.56 -3.94
CA PRO A 36 -3.26 -0.90 -2.64
C PRO A 36 -2.40 0.25 -2.08
N ILE A 37 -1.64 0.96 -2.91
CA ILE A 37 -0.84 2.12 -2.46
C ILE A 37 -1.75 3.26 -1.98
N TYR A 38 -2.79 3.59 -2.74
CA TYR A 38 -3.77 4.61 -2.34
C TYR A 38 -4.45 4.27 -1.00
N ASN A 39 -4.90 3.03 -0.85
CA ASN A 39 -5.55 2.57 0.37
C ASN A 39 -4.60 2.62 1.56
N GLU A 40 -3.33 2.26 1.39
CA GLU A 40 -2.34 2.29 2.47
C GLU A 40 -2.00 3.73 2.90
N VAL A 41 -1.86 4.65 1.94
CA VAL A 41 -1.68 6.08 2.25
C VAL A 41 -2.91 6.63 2.97
N LEU A 42 -4.11 6.35 2.46
CA LEU A 42 -5.36 6.80 3.07
C LEU A 42 -5.50 6.25 4.49
N ARG A 43 -5.25 4.96 4.68
CA ARG A 43 -5.25 4.31 6.01
C ARG A 43 -4.29 5.00 6.95
N THR A 44 -3.06 5.24 6.52
CA THR A 44 -2.01 5.86 7.35
C THR A 44 -2.38 7.26 7.81
N ILE A 45 -2.93 8.09 6.92
CA ILE A 45 -3.29 9.47 7.26
C ILE A 45 -4.65 9.58 7.96
N SER A 46 -5.51 8.57 7.82
CA SER A 46 -6.77 8.46 8.57
C SER A 46 -6.56 7.86 9.97
N ALA A 47 -5.55 7.03 10.17
CA ALA A 47 -5.16 6.45 11.46
C ALA A 47 -4.47 7.45 12.42
N GLY A 48 -4.46 8.74 12.07
CA GLY A 48 -4.16 9.82 13.02
C GLY A 48 -5.19 9.97 14.14
N GLU A 49 -6.32 9.23 14.06
CA GLU A 49 -7.09 8.81 15.23
C GLU A 49 -6.66 7.40 15.63
N PRO A 50 -6.24 7.17 16.88
CA PRO A 50 -5.57 5.93 17.27
C PRO A 50 -6.59 4.79 17.32
N GLU A 51 -6.65 3.95 16.29
CA GLU A 51 -7.01 2.54 16.49
C GLU A 51 -6.38 1.59 15.45
N SER A 52 -5.43 0.82 15.98
CA SER A 52 -5.12 -0.58 15.71
C SER A 52 -4.40 -0.99 14.42
N ALA A 53 -3.24 -1.60 14.65
CA ALA A 53 -2.42 -2.34 13.73
C ALA A 53 -3.11 -3.63 13.25
N ALA A 54 -3.07 -3.89 11.94
CA ALA A 54 -3.16 -5.25 11.38
C ALA A 54 -2.69 -5.29 9.91
N GLY A 55 -1.77 -6.21 9.60
CA GLY A 55 -1.54 -6.75 8.25
C GLY A 55 -0.23 -6.27 7.58
N GLY A 56 0.80 -7.08 7.34
CA GLY A 56 0.83 -8.54 7.29
C GLY A 56 2.17 -9.12 7.73
N GLU A 57 2.12 -9.89 8.80
CA GLU A 57 2.99 -11.03 9.00
C GLU A 57 2.30 -12.24 8.34
N THR A 58 2.83 -12.70 7.21
CA THR A 58 2.69 -14.10 6.80
C THR A 58 4.08 -14.68 6.63
N ALA A 59 4.78 -14.81 7.75
CA ALA A 59 5.82 -15.82 7.88
C ALA A 59 5.11 -17.18 7.86
N LYS A 60 5.09 -17.83 6.69
CA LYS A 60 4.61 -19.20 6.53
C LYS A 60 5.45 -20.12 7.43
N ALA A 61 4.86 -20.53 8.55
CA ALA A 61 5.45 -21.42 9.54
C ALA A 61 6.00 -22.69 8.89
N ARG A 62 7.29 -22.97 9.14
CA ARG A 62 7.90 -24.28 8.90
C ARG A 62 7.28 -25.27 9.90
N LYS A 63 6.62 -26.32 9.41
CA LYS A 63 6.27 -27.47 10.26
C LYS A 63 7.54 -28.28 10.53
N PRO A 64 7.92 -28.56 11.79
CA PRO A 64 8.72 -29.74 12.10
C PRO A 64 7.84 -30.99 11.93
N LYS A 65 8.33 -32.00 11.22
CA LYS A 65 7.81 -33.37 11.29
C LYS A 65 8.82 -34.17 12.10
N ASP A 66 8.52 -34.37 13.37
CA ASP A 66 9.14 -35.41 14.18
C ASP A 66 8.69 -36.79 13.64
N VAL A 67 9.64 -37.60 13.18
CA VAL A 67 9.58 -39.07 13.15
C VAL A 67 10.99 -39.62 13.32
#